data_AF-A0A7Y1UGW0-F1
#
_entry.id   AF-A0A7Y1UGW0-F1
#
_cell.length_a   1.000
_cell.length_b   1.000
_cell.length_c   1.000
_cell.angle_alpha   90.00
_cell.angle_beta   90.00
_cell.angle_gamma   90.00
#
_symmetry.space_group_name_H-M   'P 1'
#
loop_
_entity.id
_entity.type
_entity.pdbx_description
1 polymer ?
#
loop_
_entity_poly.entity_id
_entity_poly.type
_entity_poly.pdbx_seq_one_letter_code
_entity_poly.pdbx_strand_id
1 'polypeptide(L)'
;PAPAALATPPIADPIVERLVAEARQARVADDMRLAIVKLEEAAQRAPGEPNVLYQFGTVFEAMGIYDRASDYYQKVFELGTTGAGSLYQLAARKISTGFAAPRAMQGKLAIGRVRQFNDTRVKDGEMVIIEIPIMAAPGQELRPDDVEVVVRFFDKLDGEIVPAAPENTPVTNWPSKPVDWAGAHEEILRASYFIPAASAQDRQLFGQREFFGHIVELSYRGELLDHQAWPRVLARQLDAPEKDPLFLPKEFIPPGLNDENPLLPPLPR
;
A
#
# COMPACT_ATOMS: atom_id res chain seq x y z
N PRO A 1 21.93 4.10 8.44
CA PRO A 1 20.87 3.79 9.45
C PRO A 1 19.52 3.93 8.78
N ALA A 2 18.61 2.96 8.96
CA ALA A 2 17.23 3.13 8.49
C ALA A 2 16.62 4.37 9.17
N PRO A 3 15.87 5.22 8.44
CA PRO A 3 15.19 6.36 9.06
C PRO A 3 14.30 5.86 10.20
N ALA A 4 14.30 6.59 11.33
CA ALA A 4 13.47 6.24 12.48
C ALA A 4 11.99 6.19 12.09
N ALA A 5 11.26 5.24 12.67
CA ALA A 5 9.81 5.16 12.45
C ALA A 5 9.15 6.44 12.98
N LEU A 6 8.22 6.99 12.19
CA LEU A 6 7.38 8.11 12.58
C LEU A 6 6.18 7.57 13.35
N ALA A 7 5.80 8.27 14.42
CA ALA A 7 4.56 8.00 15.12
C ALA A 7 3.46 8.93 14.62
N THR A 8 2.22 8.47 14.71
CA THR A 8 1.06 9.37 14.62
C THR A 8 1.13 10.33 15.81
N PRO A 9 1.04 11.66 15.59
CA PRO A 9 1.07 12.62 16.68
C PRO A 9 -0.06 12.33 17.67
N PRO A 10 0.21 12.33 18.99
CA PRO A 10 -0.84 12.17 19.98
C PRO A 10 -1.76 13.40 19.97
N ILE A 11 -3.05 13.18 20.20
CA ILE A 11 -4.03 14.26 20.35
C ILE A 11 -3.93 14.77 21.79
N ALA A 12 -3.55 16.03 21.98
CA ALA A 12 -3.28 16.57 23.30
C ALA A 12 -4.55 16.83 24.15
N ASP A 13 -5.67 17.19 23.52
CA ASP A 13 -6.95 17.43 24.20
C ASP A 13 -7.77 16.14 24.24
N PRO A 14 -8.08 15.57 25.43
CA PRO A 14 -8.86 14.33 25.56
C PRO A 14 -10.27 14.43 24.97
N ILE A 15 -10.85 15.64 24.92
CA ILE A 15 -12.16 15.85 24.29
C ILE A 15 -12.02 15.71 22.78
N VAL A 16 -10.99 16.30 22.19
CA VAL A 16 -10.67 16.16 20.76
C VAL A 16 -10.36 14.71 20.43
N GLU A 17 -9.59 14.01 21.27
CA GLU A 17 -9.28 12.59 21.09
C GLU A 17 -10.53 11.74 21.05
N ARG A 18 -11.43 11.93 22.03
CA ARG A 18 -12.74 11.25 22.06
C ARG A 18 -13.58 11.56 20.83
N LEU A 19 -13.66 12.82 20.39
CA LEU A 19 -14.43 13.21 19.21
C LEU A 19 -13.86 12.57 17.93
N VAL A 20 -12.53 12.49 17.81
CA VAL A 20 -11.88 11.78 16.71
C VAL A 20 -12.20 10.28 16.74
N ALA A 21 -12.21 9.66 17.92
CA ALA A 21 -12.60 8.26 18.07
C ALA A 21 -14.07 8.02 17.69
N GLU A 22 -14.99 8.87 18.16
CA GLU A 22 -16.41 8.84 17.79
C GLU A 22 -16.60 9.03 16.27
N ALA A 23 -15.83 9.93 15.65
CA ALA A 23 -15.86 10.13 14.20
C ALA A 23 -15.39 8.89 13.42
N ARG A 24 -14.32 8.23 13.88
CA ARG A 24 -13.82 6.99 13.27
C ARG A 24 -14.87 5.88 13.35
N GLN A 25 -15.52 5.72 14.51
CA GLN A 25 -16.62 4.75 14.69
C GLN A 25 -17.80 5.06 13.77
N ALA A 26 -18.21 6.32 13.68
CA ALA A 26 -19.28 6.75 12.78
C ALA A 26 -18.93 6.47 11.31
N ARG A 27 -17.71 6.76 10.89
CA ARG A 27 -17.21 6.45 9.54
C ARG A 27 -17.23 4.94 9.25
N VAL A 28 -16.82 4.12 10.21
CA VAL A 28 -16.89 2.65 10.11
C VAL A 28 -18.33 2.16 9.99
N ALA A 29 -19.26 2.79 10.69
CA ALA A 29 -20.69 2.49 10.62
C ALA A 29 -21.40 3.08 9.37
N ASP A 30 -20.64 3.64 8.42
CA ASP A 30 -21.15 4.35 7.23
C ASP A 30 -22.00 5.60 7.55
N ASP A 31 -21.96 6.09 8.79
CA ASP A 31 -22.62 7.34 9.22
C ASP A 31 -21.68 8.54 9.00
N MET A 32 -21.47 8.87 7.72
CA MET A 32 -20.60 9.97 7.32
C MET A 32 -21.07 11.33 7.87
N ARG A 33 -22.38 11.50 8.06
CA ARG A 33 -22.94 12.73 8.62
C ARG A 33 -22.51 12.90 10.08
N LEU A 34 -22.65 11.86 10.89
CA LEU A 34 -22.18 11.90 12.28
C LEU A 34 -20.66 12.06 12.34
N ALA A 35 -19.91 11.38 11.48
CA ALA A 35 -18.46 11.52 11.43
C ALA A 35 -18.03 12.98 11.18
N ILE A 36 -18.65 13.67 10.21
CA ILE A 36 -18.39 15.08 9.94
C ILE A 36 -18.71 15.95 11.15
N VAL A 37 -19.88 15.78 11.78
CA VAL A 37 -20.28 16.59 12.96
C VAL A 37 -19.25 16.46 14.08
N LYS A 38 -18.79 15.24 14.37
CA LYS A 38 -17.78 15.00 15.40
C LYS A 38 -16.43 15.63 15.06
N LEU A 39 -16.02 15.58 13.80
CA LEU A 39 -14.79 16.23 13.35
C LEU A 39 -14.90 17.76 13.35
N GLU A 40 -16.08 18.32 13.06
CA GLU A 40 -16.34 19.77 13.16
C GLU A 40 -16.25 20.25 14.61
N GLU A 41 -16.86 19.53 15.55
CA GLU A 41 -16.74 19.80 16.99
C GLU A 41 -15.27 19.73 17.45
N ALA A 42 -14.51 18.75 16.94
CA ALA A 42 -13.09 18.61 17.23
C ALA A 42 -12.28 19.77 16.64
N ALA A 43 -12.55 20.17 15.40
CA ALA A 43 -11.88 21.27 14.72
C ALA A 43 -12.19 22.64 15.33
N GLN A 44 -13.37 22.85 15.91
CA GLN A 44 -13.67 24.08 16.65
C GLN A 44 -12.74 24.26 17.86
N ARG A 45 -12.29 23.16 18.46
CA ARG A 45 -11.35 23.17 19.59
C ARG A 45 -9.89 23.19 19.14
N ALA A 46 -9.56 22.40 18.13
CA ALA A 46 -8.21 22.27 17.61
C ALA A 46 -8.19 22.31 16.06
N PRO A 47 -8.28 23.51 15.44
CA PRO A 47 -8.45 23.67 13.99
C PRO A 47 -7.30 23.12 13.12
N GLY A 48 -6.11 22.99 13.71
CA GLY A 48 -4.90 22.50 13.03
C GLY A 48 -4.44 21.12 13.51
N GLU A 49 -5.25 20.41 14.29
CA GLU A 49 -4.89 19.08 14.79
C GLU A 49 -4.71 18.10 13.62
N PRO A 50 -3.50 17.55 13.40
CA PRO A 50 -3.21 16.69 12.24
C PRO A 50 -4.13 15.48 12.16
N ASN A 51 -4.52 14.90 13.30
CA ASN A 51 -5.46 13.77 13.33
C ASN A 51 -6.84 14.17 12.81
N VAL A 52 -7.36 15.33 13.24
CA VAL A 52 -8.66 15.84 12.80
C VAL A 52 -8.66 16.12 11.31
N LEU A 53 -7.61 16.81 10.82
CA LEU A 53 -7.45 17.11 9.40
C LEU A 53 -7.37 15.83 8.56
N TYR A 54 -6.58 14.85 8.98
CA TYR A 54 -6.47 13.58 8.26
C TYR A 54 -7.79 12.81 8.24
N GLN A 55 -8.55 12.80 9.35
CA GLN A 55 -9.87 12.14 9.38
C GLN A 55 -10.90 12.83 8.48
N PHE A 56 -10.88 14.16 8.34
CA PHE A 56 -11.72 14.82 7.34
C PHE A 56 -11.38 14.32 5.93
N GLY A 57 -10.09 14.18 5.62
CA GLY A 57 -9.62 13.59 4.37
C GLY A 57 -10.23 12.21 4.11
N THR A 58 -10.17 11.31 5.10
CA THR A 58 -10.69 9.94 4.95
C THR A 58 -12.21 9.87 4.84
N VAL A 59 -12.95 10.75 5.55
CA VAL A 59 -14.42 10.83 5.43
C VAL A 59 -14.82 11.34 4.05
N PHE A 60 -14.20 12.41 3.56
CA PHE A 60 -14.51 12.91 2.20
C PHE A 60 -14.08 11.94 1.11
N GLU A 61 -12.97 11.21 1.29
CA GLU A 61 -12.55 10.12 0.40
C GLU A 61 -13.62 9.01 0.35
N ALA A 62 -14.14 8.58 1.50
CA ALA A 62 -15.19 7.56 1.59
C ALA A 62 -16.50 8.00 0.90
N MET A 63 -16.83 9.29 0.96
CA MET A 63 -17.98 9.88 0.26
C MET A 63 -17.74 10.08 -1.25
N GLY A 64 -16.52 9.86 -1.76
CA GLY A 64 -16.15 10.15 -3.15
C GLY A 64 -15.98 11.64 -3.47
N ILE A 65 -15.90 12.50 -2.45
CA ILE A 65 -15.71 13.96 -2.61
C ILE A 65 -14.20 14.25 -2.60
N TYR A 66 -13.55 13.84 -3.68
CA TYR A 66 -12.08 13.81 -3.78
C TYR A 66 -11.41 15.19 -3.73
N ASP A 67 -12.08 16.23 -4.21
CA ASP A 67 -11.54 17.60 -4.13
C ASP A 67 -11.37 18.03 -2.67
N ARG A 68 -12.41 17.83 -1.85
CA ARG A 68 -12.34 18.11 -0.41
C ARG A 68 -11.37 17.19 0.31
N ALA A 69 -11.34 15.91 -0.05
CA ALA A 69 -10.37 14.98 0.53
C ALA A 69 -8.93 15.48 0.29
N SER A 70 -8.63 15.91 -0.95
CA SER A 70 -7.35 16.50 -1.34
C SER A 70 -7.01 17.73 -0.52
N ASP A 71 -7.95 18.66 -0.33
CA ASP A 71 -7.72 19.87 0.48
C ASP A 71 -7.30 19.55 1.92
N TYR A 72 -7.91 18.53 2.54
CA TYR A 72 -7.56 18.13 3.89
C TYR A 72 -6.24 17.38 3.97
N TYR A 73 -5.94 16.50 3.02
CA TYR A 73 -4.62 15.86 2.94
C TYR A 73 -3.51 16.89 2.68
N GLN A 74 -3.78 17.93 1.88
CA GLN A 74 -2.85 19.01 1.64
C GLN A 74 -2.53 19.77 2.94
N LYS A 75 -3.53 20.06 3.78
CA LYS A 75 -3.28 20.66 5.10
C LYS A 75 -2.40 19.77 5.99
N VAL A 76 -2.62 18.45 5.99
CA VAL A 76 -1.76 17.51 6.74
C VAL A 76 -0.34 17.51 6.18
N PHE A 77 -0.20 17.53 4.85
CA PHE A 77 1.09 17.58 4.18
C PHE A 77 1.88 18.85 4.54
N GLU A 78 1.23 19.99 4.61
CA GLU A 78 1.82 21.29 4.97
C GLU A 78 2.39 21.33 6.40
N LEU A 79 1.87 20.50 7.32
CA LEU A 79 2.41 20.38 8.68
C LEU A 79 3.77 19.68 8.73
N GLY A 80 4.16 18.99 7.64
CA GLY A 80 5.41 18.25 7.55
C GLY A 80 5.52 17.09 8.55
N THR A 81 6.68 16.43 8.58
CA THR A 81 6.93 15.31 9.50
C THR A 81 6.95 15.74 10.98
N THR A 82 7.27 17.02 11.26
CA THR A 82 7.33 17.54 12.65
C THR A 82 5.95 17.76 13.23
N GLY A 83 5.00 18.27 12.44
CA GLY A 83 3.63 18.51 12.90
C GLY A 83 2.72 17.30 12.73
N ALA A 84 2.79 16.62 11.59
CA ALA A 84 1.88 15.52 11.25
C ALA A 84 2.47 14.11 11.45
N GLY A 85 3.75 13.97 11.78
CA GLY A 85 4.35 12.65 12.04
C GLY A 85 4.18 11.69 10.87
N SER A 86 3.68 10.47 11.14
CA SER A 86 3.39 9.47 10.10
C SER A 86 2.28 9.89 9.13
N LEU A 87 1.31 10.71 9.58
CA LEU A 87 0.20 11.17 8.74
C LEU A 87 0.68 12.01 7.54
N TYR A 88 1.83 12.67 7.67
CA TYR A 88 2.49 13.37 6.55
C TYR A 88 2.74 12.43 5.37
N GLN A 89 3.28 11.24 5.63
CA GLN A 89 3.64 10.28 4.57
C GLN A 89 2.38 9.72 3.90
N LEU A 90 1.35 9.42 4.69
CA LEU A 90 0.07 8.94 4.19
C LEU A 90 -0.63 10.00 3.34
N ALA A 91 -0.67 11.26 3.81
CA ALA A 91 -1.24 12.37 3.06
C ALA A 91 -0.47 12.64 1.75
N ALA A 92 0.87 12.67 1.81
CA ALA A 92 1.72 12.81 0.63
C ALA A 92 1.43 11.71 -0.41
N ARG A 93 1.22 10.47 0.06
CA ARG A 93 0.86 9.36 -0.81
C ARG A 93 -0.49 9.62 -1.47
N LYS A 94 -1.55 9.92 -0.71
CA LYS A 94 -2.90 10.21 -1.24
C LYS A 94 -2.88 11.27 -2.33
N ILE A 95 -2.15 12.36 -2.10
CA ILE A 95 -1.98 13.44 -3.09
C ILE A 95 -1.25 12.93 -4.34
N SER A 96 -0.19 12.15 -4.18
CA SER A 96 0.64 11.68 -5.31
C SER A 96 -0.01 10.57 -6.15
N THR A 97 -0.74 9.65 -5.51
CA THR A 97 -1.31 8.47 -6.18
C THR A 97 -2.79 8.63 -6.54
N GLY A 98 -3.43 9.67 -6.02
CA GLY A 98 -4.89 9.82 -6.05
C GLY A 98 -5.59 8.87 -5.08
N PHE A 99 -6.91 8.81 -5.20
CA PHE A 99 -7.79 8.06 -4.32
C PHE A 99 -8.15 6.71 -4.96
N ALA A 100 -7.80 5.61 -4.30
CA ALA A 100 -8.21 4.28 -4.74
C ALA A 100 -9.67 4.05 -4.29
N ALA A 101 -10.54 3.63 -5.21
CA ALA A 101 -11.93 3.34 -4.85
C ALA A 101 -11.98 2.12 -3.90
N PRO A 102 -12.64 2.22 -2.74
CA PRO A 102 -12.78 1.09 -1.79
C PRO A 102 -13.41 -0.16 -2.42
N ARG A 103 -14.22 0.02 -3.48
CA ARG A 103 -14.90 -1.05 -4.23
C ARG A 103 -13.98 -2.01 -4.97
N ALA A 104 -12.70 -1.67 -5.14
CA ALA A 104 -11.72 -2.55 -5.77
C ALA A 104 -11.14 -3.59 -4.79
N MET A 105 -11.36 -3.46 -3.48
CA MET A 105 -10.84 -4.43 -2.50
C MET A 105 -11.68 -5.71 -2.49
N GLN A 106 -11.06 -6.83 -2.90
CA GLN A 106 -11.62 -8.17 -2.75
C GLN A 106 -11.10 -8.81 -1.46
N GLY A 107 -11.66 -8.44 -0.31
CA GLY A 107 -11.26 -9.02 0.98
C GLY A 107 -11.03 -7.98 2.07
N LYS A 108 -10.41 -8.40 3.18
CA LYS A 108 -10.16 -7.55 4.34
C LYS A 108 -9.03 -6.55 4.13
N LEU A 109 -8.05 -6.96 3.34
CA LEU A 109 -6.84 -6.23 3.03
C LEU A 109 -6.54 -6.37 1.54
N ALA A 110 -5.89 -5.36 0.97
CA ALA A 110 -5.39 -5.38 -0.41
C ALA A 110 -4.05 -4.64 -0.50
N ILE A 111 -3.22 -5.06 -1.46
CA ILE A 111 -2.00 -4.36 -1.82
C ILE A 111 -2.39 -3.17 -2.71
N GLY A 112 -1.99 -1.97 -2.31
CA GLY A 112 -2.15 -0.75 -3.08
C GLY A 112 -1.15 -0.69 -4.24
N ARG A 113 -1.09 0.47 -4.90
CA ARG A 113 -0.07 0.72 -5.93
C ARG A 113 1.33 0.76 -5.29
N VAL A 114 2.12 -0.28 -5.53
CA VAL A 114 3.52 -0.35 -5.09
C VAL A 114 4.34 0.73 -5.82
N ARG A 115 5.19 1.44 -5.07
CA ARG A 115 6.14 2.39 -5.61
C ARG A 115 7.55 1.85 -5.47
N GLN A 116 8.33 1.94 -6.54
CA GLN A 116 9.74 1.60 -6.54
C GLN A 116 10.58 2.85 -6.81
N PHE A 117 11.68 2.98 -6.09
CA PHE A 117 12.69 3.99 -6.35
C PHE A 117 14.08 3.48 -5.95
N ASN A 118 15.09 4.02 -6.62
CA ASN A 118 16.49 3.69 -6.34
C ASN A 118 17.11 4.80 -5.48
N ASP A 119 17.87 4.43 -4.45
CA ASP A 119 18.61 5.39 -3.64
C ASP A 119 19.95 5.74 -4.30
N THR A 120 19.95 6.81 -5.10
CA THR A 120 21.13 7.26 -5.85
C THR A 120 22.27 7.78 -4.96
N ARG A 121 22.07 7.87 -3.64
CA ARG A 121 23.13 8.24 -2.68
C ARG A 121 24.06 7.07 -2.39
N VAL A 122 23.61 5.84 -2.61
CA VAL A 122 24.41 4.63 -2.46
C VAL A 122 25.33 4.49 -3.67
N LYS A 123 26.64 4.41 -3.42
CA LYS A 123 27.67 4.39 -4.48
C LYS A 123 28.32 3.03 -4.71
N ASP A 124 28.33 2.18 -3.70
CA ASP A 124 29.01 0.87 -3.72
C ASP A 124 28.07 -0.29 -4.10
N GLY A 125 27.04 0.01 -4.88
CA GLY A 125 26.03 -0.95 -5.29
C GLY A 125 24.72 -0.29 -5.69
N GLU A 126 23.71 -1.13 -5.91
CA GLU A 126 22.35 -0.71 -6.19
C GLU A 126 21.50 -0.86 -4.92
N MET A 127 20.82 0.20 -4.50
CA MET A 127 19.84 0.16 -3.41
C MET A 127 18.45 0.43 -3.98
N VAL A 128 17.62 -0.60 -3.96
CA VAL A 128 16.22 -0.53 -4.39
C VAL A 128 15.32 -0.46 -3.17
N ILE A 129 14.44 0.53 -3.15
CA ILE A 129 13.44 0.69 -2.11
C ILE A 129 12.07 0.57 -2.77
N ILE A 130 11.23 -0.29 -2.18
CA ILE A 130 9.83 -0.36 -2.54
C ILE A 130 8.95 0.01 -1.34
N GLU A 131 7.93 0.81 -1.61
CA GLU A 131 6.87 1.16 -0.68
C GLU A 131 5.60 0.43 -1.10
N ILE A 132 5.14 -0.43 -0.21
CA ILE A 132 4.04 -1.38 -0.39
C ILE A 132 2.91 -0.92 0.51
N PRO A 133 1.89 -0.26 -0.04
CA PRO A 133 0.78 0.17 0.75
C PRO A 133 -0.18 -0.98 0.99
N ILE A 134 -0.56 -1.21 2.24
CA ILE A 134 -1.51 -2.22 2.65
C ILE A 134 -2.79 -1.51 3.06
N MET A 135 -3.83 -1.66 2.24
CA MET A 135 -5.12 -1.00 2.42
C MET A 135 -6.07 -1.94 3.15
N ALA A 136 -6.85 -1.41 4.09
CA ALA A 136 -7.89 -2.13 4.82
C ALA A 136 -9.26 -1.76 4.30
N ALA A 137 -10.10 -2.77 4.10
CA ALA A 137 -11.49 -2.54 3.75
C ALA A 137 -12.20 -1.77 4.89
N PRO A 138 -13.17 -0.89 4.54
CA PRO A 138 -13.90 -0.12 5.54
C PRO A 138 -14.50 -1.01 6.63
N GLY A 139 -14.34 -0.60 7.89
CA GLY A 139 -14.91 -1.28 9.06
C GLY A 139 -14.27 -2.60 9.44
N GLN A 140 -13.12 -2.97 8.89
CA GLN A 140 -12.37 -4.13 9.35
C GLN A 140 -11.55 -3.80 10.60
N GLU A 141 -11.77 -4.56 11.67
CA GLU A 141 -10.85 -4.61 12.81
C GLU A 141 -9.73 -5.62 12.50
N LEU A 142 -8.53 -5.09 12.29
CA LEU A 142 -7.35 -5.89 11.96
C LEU A 142 -6.37 -5.89 13.12
N ARG A 143 -5.82 -7.07 13.40
CA ARG A 143 -4.70 -7.23 14.33
C ARG A 143 -3.41 -7.13 13.52
N PRO A 144 -2.52 -6.16 13.78
CA PRO A 144 -1.30 -6.00 12.99
C PRO A 144 -0.40 -7.23 12.97
N ASP A 145 -0.33 -7.96 14.08
CA ASP A 145 0.48 -9.18 14.18
C ASP A 145 -0.06 -10.34 13.32
N ASP A 146 -1.32 -10.28 12.89
CA ASP A 146 -1.92 -11.27 12.01
C ASP A 146 -1.70 -10.94 10.52
N VAL A 147 -1.10 -9.77 10.20
CA VAL A 147 -0.80 -9.33 8.82
C VAL A 147 0.63 -9.72 8.46
N GLU A 148 0.78 -10.54 7.43
CA GLU A 148 2.07 -10.96 6.91
C GLU A 148 2.25 -10.43 5.48
N VAL A 149 3.39 -9.80 5.22
CA VAL A 149 3.77 -9.33 3.88
C VAL A 149 5.11 -9.91 3.53
N VAL A 150 5.13 -10.80 2.55
CA VAL A 150 6.34 -11.43 2.04
C VAL A 150 6.77 -10.72 0.77
N VAL A 151 8.03 -10.31 0.72
CA VAL A 151 8.62 -9.66 -0.45
C VAL A 151 9.75 -10.53 -0.98
N ARG A 152 9.63 -10.98 -2.22
CA ARG A 152 10.66 -11.74 -2.93
C ARG A 152 11.23 -10.87 -4.03
N PHE A 153 12.54 -10.63 -3.99
CA PHE A 153 13.26 -9.89 -5.02
C PHE A 153 13.92 -10.84 -6.01
N PHE A 154 14.04 -10.35 -7.24
CA PHE A 154 14.64 -11.06 -8.36
C PHE A 154 15.68 -10.19 -9.02
N ASP A 155 16.79 -10.83 -9.38
CA ASP A 155 17.90 -10.22 -10.08
C ASP A 155 17.94 -10.72 -11.52
N LYS A 156 18.55 -9.91 -12.38
CA LYS A 156 19.03 -10.33 -13.68
C LYS A 156 20.50 -10.68 -13.54
N LEU A 157 20.88 -11.90 -13.92
CA LEU A 157 22.25 -12.38 -13.95
C LEU A 157 22.55 -12.89 -15.35
N ASP A 158 23.44 -12.20 -16.07
CA ASP A 158 23.85 -12.52 -17.44
C ASP A 158 22.67 -12.75 -18.42
N GLY A 159 21.55 -12.06 -18.19
CA GLY A 159 20.34 -12.18 -19.01
C GLY A 159 19.24 -13.05 -18.40
N GLU A 160 19.57 -13.90 -17.43
CA GLU A 160 18.63 -14.81 -16.78
C GLU A 160 18.02 -14.19 -15.52
N ILE A 161 16.75 -14.50 -15.26
CA ILE A 161 16.05 -14.04 -14.06
C ILE A 161 16.28 -15.07 -12.96
N VAL A 162 16.92 -14.66 -11.88
CA VAL A 162 17.23 -15.51 -10.73
C VAL A 162 16.67 -14.88 -9.45
N PRO A 163 16.34 -15.66 -8.41
CA PRO A 163 16.03 -15.10 -7.11
C PRO A 163 17.19 -14.25 -6.57
N ALA A 164 16.85 -13.29 -5.72
CA ALA A 164 17.83 -12.52 -4.95
C ALA A 164 18.83 -13.46 -4.27
N ALA A 165 20.10 -13.07 -4.30
CA ALA A 165 21.16 -13.83 -3.63
C ALA A 165 20.86 -13.95 -2.11
N PRO A 166 21.06 -15.12 -1.48
CA PRO A 166 20.76 -15.32 -0.05
C PRO A 166 21.42 -14.29 0.87
N GLU A 167 22.64 -13.88 0.55
CA GLU A 167 23.41 -12.86 1.27
C GLU A 167 22.82 -11.45 1.17
N ASN A 168 22.05 -11.16 0.12
CA ASN A 168 21.40 -9.88 -0.11
C ASN A 168 19.97 -9.89 0.46
N THR A 169 19.78 -10.35 1.69
CA THR A 169 18.41 -10.49 2.24
C THR A 169 17.73 -9.11 2.34
N PRO A 170 16.51 -8.95 1.78
CA PRO A 170 15.79 -7.71 1.89
C PRO A 170 15.39 -7.40 3.33
N VAL A 171 15.42 -6.12 3.67
CA VAL A 171 15.01 -5.63 4.99
C VAL A 171 13.66 -4.95 4.86
N THR A 172 12.67 -5.45 5.60
CA THR A 172 11.34 -4.85 5.68
C THR A 172 11.15 -4.10 7.00
N ASN A 173 10.40 -3.00 6.97
CA ASN A 173 9.94 -2.32 8.17
C ASN A 173 8.67 -1.53 7.89
N TRP A 174 7.92 -1.26 8.95
CA TRP A 174 6.86 -0.26 8.97
C TRP A 174 7.47 1.10 9.34
N PRO A 175 7.50 2.08 8.42
CA PRO A 175 7.96 3.43 8.73
C PRO A 175 7.03 4.16 9.70
N SER A 176 5.77 3.74 9.82
CA SER A 176 4.81 4.22 10.83
C SER A 176 4.70 3.23 11.99
N LYS A 177 4.77 3.72 13.23
CA LYS A 177 4.53 2.90 14.42
C LYS A 177 3.70 3.66 15.47
N PRO A 178 2.72 3.01 16.15
CA PRO A 178 2.25 1.64 15.89
C PRO A 178 1.54 1.54 14.53
N VAL A 179 1.47 0.33 13.99
CA VAL A 179 0.72 0.05 12.76
C VAL A 179 -0.77 0.09 13.11
N ASP A 180 -1.54 0.97 12.47
CA ASP A 180 -2.95 1.22 12.78
C ASP A 180 -3.80 1.49 11.52
N TRP A 181 -4.37 0.42 10.96
CA TRP A 181 -5.35 0.53 9.88
C TRP A 181 -6.68 1.16 10.31
N ALA A 182 -7.05 1.16 11.60
CA ALA A 182 -8.33 1.74 12.02
C ALA A 182 -8.32 3.26 11.90
N GLY A 183 -7.16 3.89 12.16
CA GLY A 183 -6.95 5.31 11.97
C GLY A 183 -6.98 5.72 10.50
N ALA A 184 -6.22 5.05 9.63
CA ALA A 184 -5.94 5.55 8.29
C ALA A 184 -6.48 4.71 7.12
N HIS A 185 -7.01 3.51 7.38
CA HIS A 185 -7.30 2.44 6.39
C HIS A 185 -6.11 1.99 5.56
N GLU A 186 -4.92 2.46 5.90
CA GLU A 186 -3.77 2.33 5.04
C GLU A 186 -2.52 2.45 5.87
N GLU A 187 -1.63 1.48 5.69
CA GLU A 187 -0.30 1.46 6.26
C GLU A 187 0.71 1.16 5.16
N ILE A 188 1.93 1.69 5.29
CA ILE A 188 2.96 1.53 4.26
C ILE A 188 4.05 0.62 4.80
N LEU A 189 4.25 -0.54 4.19
CA LEU A 189 5.44 -1.34 4.43
C LEU A 189 6.55 -0.87 3.49
N ARG A 190 7.75 -0.65 4.02
CA ARG A 190 8.94 -0.36 3.21
C ARG A 190 9.83 -1.59 3.18
N ALA A 191 10.20 -2.03 1.99
CA ALA A 191 11.25 -3.03 1.78
C ALA A 191 12.46 -2.38 1.10
N SER A 192 13.65 -2.70 1.58
CA SER A 192 14.93 -2.21 1.05
C SER A 192 15.78 -3.41 0.65
N TYR A 193 16.33 -3.36 -0.55
CA TYR A 193 17.13 -4.41 -1.17
C TYR A 193 18.43 -3.83 -1.70
N PHE A 194 19.57 -4.38 -1.25
CA PHE A 194 20.89 -3.90 -1.61
C PHE A 194 21.63 -4.97 -2.41
N ILE A 195 22.12 -4.59 -3.59
CA ILE A 195 22.98 -5.41 -4.44
C ILE A 195 24.37 -4.78 -4.43
N PRO A 196 25.40 -5.43 -3.87
CA PRO A 196 26.75 -4.88 -3.85
C PRO A 196 27.33 -4.78 -5.27
N ALA A 197 28.14 -3.75 -5.51
CA ALA A 197 28.86 -3.62 -6.77
C ALA A 197 29.88 -4.76 -6.91
N ALA A 198 29.78 -5.54 -8.00
CA ALA A 198 30.73 -6.60 -8.28
C ALA A 198 32.08 -6.04 -8.77
N SER A 199 33.18 -6.61 -8.25
CA SER A 199 34.53 -6.27 -8.70
C SER A 199 34.71 -6.65 -10.18
N ALA A 200 35.74 -6.11 -10.86
CA ALA A 200 36.00 -6.46 -12.26
C ALA A 200 36.28 -7.97 -12.42
N GLN A 201 36.94 -8.57 -11.44
CA GLN A 201 37.23 -10.00 -11.43
C GLN A 201 35.95 -10.82 -11.18
N ASP A 202 35.13 -10.43 -10.21
CA ASP A 202 33.89 -11.15 -9.90
C ASP A 202 32.89 -11.05 -11.05
N ARG A 203 32.81 -9.90 -11.73
CA ARG A 203 31.99 -9.74 -12.92
C ARG A 203 32.38 -10.68 -14.05
N GLN A 204 33.67 -10.93 -14.22
CA GLN A 204 34.15 -11.87 -15.24
C GLN A 204 33.90 -13.33 -14.86
N LEU A 205 33.93 -13.66 -13.56
CA LEU A 205 33.80 -15.03 -13.07
C LEU A 205 32.35 -15.46 -12.84
N PHE A 206 31.50 -14.54 -12.37
CA PHE A 206 30.17 -14.82 -11.85
C PHE A 206 29.07 -13.96 -12.48
N GLY A 207 29.41 -13.07 -13.42
CA GLY A 207 28.47 -12.14 -14.03
C GLY A 207 28.16 -10.93 -13.14
N GLN A 208 27.26 -10.07 -13.61
CA GLN A 208 26.78 -8.92 -12.86
C GLN A 208 25.29 -9.11 -12.52
N ARG A 209 24.97 -8.95 -11.23
CA ARG A 209 23.59 -8.86 -10.77
C ARG A 209 23.08 -7.44 -10.95
N GLU A 210 21.89 -7.33 -11.49
CA GLU A 210 21.13 -6.09 -11.59
C GLU A 210 19.72 -6.36 -11.09
N PHE A 211 19.11 -5.39 -10.43
CA PHE A 211 17.74 -5.55 -9.99
C PHE A 211 16.80 -5.81 -11.18
N PHE A 212 16.03 -6.90 -11.13
CA PHE A 212 15.04 -7.22 -12.16
C PHE A 212 13.62 -6.85 -11.73
N GLY A 213 13.23 -7.25 -10.52
CA GLY A 213 11.85 -7.08 -10.08
C GLY A 213 11.55 -7.67 -8.71
N HIS A 214 10.27 -7.69 -8.36
CA HIS A 214 9.79 -8.17 -7.09
C HIS A 214 8.40 -8.81 -7.20
N ILE A 215 8.13 -9.67 -6.23
CA ILE A 215 6.82 -10.23 -5.94
C ILE A 215 6.47 -9.88 -4.50
N VAL A 216 5.26 -9.38 -4.28
CA VAL A 216 4.68 -9.14 -2.95
C VAL A 216 3.52 -10.09 -2.76
N GLU A 217 3.48 -10.77 -1.63
CA GLU A 217 2.34 -11.56 -1.17
C GLU A 217 1.85 -10.98 0.15
N LEU A 218 0.54 -10.81 0.25
CA LEU A 218 -0.15 -10.32 1.44
C LEU A 218 -1.05 -11.42 1.97
N SER A 219 -0.79 -11.82 3.21
CA SER A 219 -1.56 -12.83 3.92
C SER A 219 -2.12 -12.26 5.21
N TYR A 220 -3.29 -12.78 5.62
CA TYR A 220 -3.89 -12.47 6.90
C TYR A 220 -4.28 -13.76 7.62
N ARG A 221 -3.74 -13.98 8.83
CA ARG A 221 -3.92 -15.23 9.59
C ARG A 221 -3.53 -16.49 8.77
N GLY A 222 -2.49 -16.36 7.96
CA GLY A 222 -1.99 -17.43 7.09
C GLY A 222 -2.78 -17.65 5.79
N GLU A 223 -3.88 -16.94 5.56
CA GLU A 223 -4.62 -16.97 4.30
C GLU A 223 -4.06 -15.94 3.32
N LEU A 224 -3.64 -16.36 2.13
CA LEU A 224 -3.21 -15.45 1.07
C LEU A 224 -4.40 -14.62 0.57
N LEU A 225 -4.34 -13.31 0.78
CA LEU A 225 -5.40 -12.39 0.38
C LEU A 225 -5.13 -11.74 -0.98
N ASP A 226 -3.89 -11.34 -1.22
CA ASP A 226 -3.51 -10.59 -2.41
C ASP A 226 -2.05 -10.84 -2.79
N HIS A 227 -1.71 -10.69 -4.07
CA HIS A 227 -0.34 -10.73 -4.56
C HIS A 227 -0.14 -9.72 -5.69
N GLN A 228 1.08 -9.22 -5.82
CA GLN A 228 1.48 -8.39 -6.96
C GLN A 228 2.87 -8.78 -7.44
N ALA A 229 3.07 -8.76 -8.75
CA ALA A 229 4.36 -9.02 -9.37
C ALA A 229 4.74 -7.88 -10.31
N TRP A 230 5.98 -7.40 -10.19
CA TRP A 230 6.54 -6.41 -11.09
C TRP A 230 7.98 -6.77 -11.48
N PRO A 231 8.31 -6.89 -12.78
CA PRO A 231 7.41 -6.85 -13.93
C PRO A 231 6.45 -8.04 -13.94
N ARG A 232 5.32 -7.91 -14.67
CA ARG A 232 4.25 -8.93 -14.70
C ARG A 232 4.71 -10.34 -15.08
N VAL A 233 5.83 -10.47 -15.81
CA VAL A 233 6.39 -11.78 -16.19
C VAL A 233 6.77 -12.63 -14.97
N LEU A 234 7.05 -12.01 -13.82
CA LEU A 234 7.31 -12.70 -12.56
C LEU A 234 6.06 -13.37 -11.97
N ALA A 235 4.85 -12.99 -12.42
CA ALA A 235 3.62 -13.63 -11.96
C ALA A 235 3.57 -15.13 -12.30
N ARG A 236 4.22 -15.57 -13.38
CA ARG A 236 4.31 -16.99 -13.74
C ARG A 236 5.10 -17.83 -12.71
N GLN A 237 5.86 -17.19 -11.84
CA GLN A 237 6.62 -17.84 -10.77
C GLN A 237 5.83 -17.92 -9.46
N LEU A 238 4.67 -17.26 -9.38
CA LEU A 238 3.64 -17.58 -8.41
C LEU A 238 2.84 -18.74 -9.02
N ASP A 239 2.86 -19.94 -8.42
CA ASP A 239 1.97 -21.03 -8.84
C ASP A 239 0.47 -20.72 -8.56
N ALA A 240 0.09 -19.45 -8.42
CA ALA A 240 -1.27 -18.95 -8.23
C ALA A 240 -1.72 -18.19 -9.49
N PRO A 241 -2.87 -18.52 -10.10
CA PRO A 241 -3.40 -17.77 -11.22
C PRO A 241 -3.69 -16.33 -10.80
N GLU A 242 -3.14 -15.37 -11.52
CA GLU A 242 -3.51 -13.96 -11.43
C GLU A 242 -5.03 -13.87 -11.61
N LYS A 243 -5.74 -13.19 -10.71
CA LYS A 243 -7.13 -12.79 -11.00
C LYS A 243 -7.05 -11.75 -12.11
N ASP A 244 -7.27 -12.22 -13.33
CA ASP A 244 -7.24 -11.40 -14.54
C ASP A 244 -8.03 -10.09 -14.29
N PRO A 245 -7.49 -8.90 -14.59
CA PRO A 245 -8.25 -7.65 -14.55
C PRO A 245 -9.50 -7.67 -15.46
N LEU A 246 -9.62 -8.64 -16.38
CA LEU A 246 -10.81 -8.94 -17.17
C LEU A 246 -11.68 -10.06 -16.60
N PHE A 247 -11.50 -10.47 -15.33
CA PHE A 247 -12.33 -11.51 -14.71
C PHE A 247 -13.80 -11.08 -14.71
N LEU A 248 -14.55 -11.55 -15.70
CA LEU A 248 -15.99 -11.50 -15.73
C LEU A 248 -16.50 -12.67 -14.87
N PRO A 249 -17.25 -12.41 -13.79
CA PRO A 249 -17.92 -13.49 -13.07
C PRO A 249 -18.76 -14.30 -14.05
N LYS A 250 -18.91 -15.61 -13.83
CA LYS A 250 -19.61 -16.51 -14.78
C LYS A 250 -21.04 -16.04 -15.12
N GLU A 251 -21.68 -15.30 -14.21
CA GLU A 251 -23.00 -14.69 -14.45
C GLU A 251 -22.99 -13.59 -15.53
N PHE A 252 -21.84 -12.99 -15.82
CA PHE A 252 -21.67 -11.91 -16.81
C PHE A 252 -21.05 -12.38 -18.13
N ILE A 253 -20.78 -13.68 -18.27
CA ILE A 253 -20.32 -14.28 -19.52
C ILE A 253 -21.55 -14.58 -20.39
N PRO A 254 -21.67 -14.02 -21.60
CA PRO A 254 -22.76 -14.36 -22.52
C PRO A 254 -22.78 -15.87 -22.81
N PRO A 255 -23.95 -16.52 -22.81
CA PRO A 255 -24.04 -17.94 -23.15
C PRO A 255 -23.50 -18.18 -24.57
N GLY A 256 -22.48 -19.02 -24.69
CA GLY A 256 -21.86 -19.37 -25.98
C GLY A 256 -20.54 -18.68 -26.31
N LEU A 257 -19.91 -17.97 -25.36
CA LEU A 257 -18.54 -17.48 -25.53
C LEU A 257 -17.56 -18.66 -25.70
N ASN A 258 -16.69 -18.58 -26.70
CA ASN A 258 -15.62 -19.55 -26.91
C ASN A 258 -14.40 -19.16 -26.04
N ASP A 259 -14.13 -19.94 -25.00
CA ASP A 259 -13.03 -19.70 -24.05
C ASP A 259 -11.65 -19.72 -24.74
N GLU A 260 -11.49 -20.43 -25.86
CA GLU A 260 -10.21 -20.49 -26.59
C GLU A 260 -10.04 -19.35 -27.59
N ASN A 261 -11.12 -18.72 -28.05
CA ASN A 261 -11.05 -17.56 -28.94
C ASN A 261 -12.33 -16.72 -28.88
N PRO A 262 -12.40 -15.70 -27.99
CA PRO A 262 -13.60 -14.91 -27.73
C PRO A 262 -14.04 -14.02 -28.91
N LEU A 263 -13.26 -13.95 -30.00
CA LEU A 263 -13.58 -13.19 -31.20
C LEU A 263 -14.25 -14.04 -32.31
N LEU A 264 -14.39 -15.35 -32.12
CA LEU A 264 -15.02 -16.23 -33.09
C LEU A 264 -16.38 -16.73 -32.60
N PRO A 265 -17.44 -16.69 -33.44
CA PRO A 265 -18.71 -17.31 -33.08
C PRO A 265 -18.55 -18.82 -32.92
N PRO A 266 -19.33 -19.45 -32.03
CA PRO A 266 -19.29 -20.90 -31.85
C PRO A 266 -19.68 -21.61 -33.15
N LEU A 267 -18.89 -22.63 -33.54
CA LEU A 267 -19.19 -23.43 -34.71
C LEU A 267 -20.51 -24.20 -34.51
N PRO A 268 -21.41 -24.22 -35.51
CA PRO A 268 -22.65 -24.98 -35.42
C PRO A 268 -22.36 -26.49 -35.32
N ARG A 269 -23.10 -27.18 -34.44
CA ARG A 269 -23.11 -28.64 -34.35
C ARG A 269 -23.85 -29.27 -35.51
#